data_AF-A0A919M069-F1
#
_entry.id   AF-A0A919M069-F1
#
_cell.length_a   1.000
_cell.length_b   1.000
_cell.length_c   1.000
_cell.angle_alpha   90.00
_cell.angle_beta   90.00
_cell.angle_gamma   90.00
#
_symmetry.space_group_name_H-M   'P 1'
#
loop_
_entity.id
_entity.type
_entity.pdbx_description
1 polymer ?
#
loop_
_entity_poly.entity_id
_entity_poly.type
_entity_poly.pdbx_seq_one_letter_code
_entity_poly.pdbx_strand_id
1 'polypeptide(L)'
;MTLYSALQARNREQVNICSVEDPLEIPIAGMNQTQINPRAGLTFHSVLRALLRQDPDIVMVGEIRDAETAEIALKAAQTGHLVLSTLHTNSTSETLTRLQQMGIARWMISSALSLVIAQRLVRKLCPHCRRNAGSAADLPHSLWPARCHAGRQRAANIVTTDITAGWRCSKCCLLPPGYARG
;
A
#
# COMPACT_ATOMS: atom_id res chain seq x y z
N MET A 1 5.68 -4.37 -0.98
CA MET A 1 6.49 -3.91 0.17
C MET A 1 5.68 -3.61 1.43
N THR A 2 4.70 -2.69 1.44
CA THR A 2 3.94 -2.34 2.66
C THR A 2 3.15 -3.53 3.23
N LEU A 3 2.38 -4.22 2.37
CA LEU A 3 1.66 -5.45 2.76
C LEU A 3 2.61 -6.52 3.28
N TYR A 4 3.68 -6.80 2.55
CA TYR A 4 4.73 -7.74 2.95
C TYR A 4 5.31 -7.42 4.34
N SER A 5 5.55 -6.15 4.65
CA SER A 5 6.06 -5.73 5.96
C SER A 5 5.03 -5.98 7.06
N ALA A 6 3.75 -5.71 6.80
CA ALA A 6 2.66 -5.98 7.75
C ALA A 6 2.49 -7.49 7.99
N LEU A 7 2.56 -8.31 6.94
CA LEU A 7 2.47 -9.77 7.02
C LEU A 7 3.65 -10.33 7.83
N GLN A 8 4.87 -9.89 7.53
CA GLN A 8 6.06 -10.34 8.27
C GLN A 8 6.00 -9.95 9.75
N ALA A 9 5.46 -8.78 10.10
CA ALA A 9 5.24 -8.39 11.48
C ALA A 9 4.19 -9.26 12.21
N ARG A 10 3.30 -9.93 11.46
CA ARG A 10 2.26 -10.83 11.98
C ARG A 10 2.61 -12.32 11.83
N ASN A 11 3.69 -12.65 11.13
CA ASN A 11 4.14 -14.00 10.87
C ASN A 11 4.70 -14.63 12.16
N ARG A 12 3.87 -15.41 12.83
CA ARG A 12 4.17 -16.15 14.06
C ARG A 12 3.69 -17.58 13.85
N GLU A 13 4.33 -18.55 14.50
CA GLU A 13 4.01 -19.98 14.33
C GLU A 13 2.54 -20.34 14.59
N GLN A 14 1.85 -19.55 15.43
CA GLN A 14 0.45 -19.75 15.79
C GLN A 14 -0.56 -19.07 14.86
N VAL A 15 -0.09 -18.37 13.82
CA VAL A 15 -0.94 -17.59 12.91
C VAL A 15 -0.80 -18.16 11.51
N ASN A 16 -1.88 -18.73 10.99
CA ASN A 16 -1.92 -19.26 9.64
C ASN A 16 -2.16 -18.12 8.64
N ILE A 17 -1.12 -17.79 7.86
CA ILE A 17 -1.16 -16.74 6.85
C ILE A 17 -1.15 -17.35 5.46
N CYS A 18 -2.18 -17.05 4.68
CA CYS A 18 -2.35 -17.52 3.30
C CYS A 18 -2.36 -16.33 2.33
N SER A 19 -1.70 -16.43 1.18
CA SER A 19 -1.76 -15.42 0.12
C SER A 19 -2.06 -15.97 -1.27
N VAL A 20 -2.69 -15.13 -2.09
CA VAL A 20 -2.91 -15.36 -3.53
C VAL A 20 -2.34 -14.17 -4.32
N GLU A 21 -1.38 -14.43 -5.23
CA GLU A 21 -0.56 -13.38 -5.86
C GLU A 21 -0.31 -13.62 -7.37
N ASP A 22 -0.10 -12.54 -8.14
CA ASP A 22 0.12 -12.59 -9.60
C ASP A 22 1.09 -11.47 -10.05
N PRO A 23 2.41 -11.71 -10.13
CA PRO A 23 3.14 -12.89 -9.65
C PRO A 23 3.48 -12.81 -8.15
N LEU A 24 4.07 -13.89 -7.61
CA LEU A 24 4.67 -13.88 -6.28
C LEU A 24 5.99 -13.09 -6.31
N GLU A 25 6.05 -12.01 -5.53
CA GLU A 25 7.19 -11.08 -5.55
C GLU A 25 8.34 -11.57 -4.68
N ILE A 26 8.06 -11.97 -3.43
CA ILE A 26 9.06 -12.38 -2.45
C ILE A 26 8.53 -13.59 -1.66
N PRO A 27 9.26 -14.70 -1.57
CA PRO A 27 8.87 -15.80 -0.69
C PRO A 27 9.14 -15.44 0.79
N ILE A 28 8.15 -15.64 1.66
CA ILE A 28 8.23 -15.50 3.11
C ILE A 28 8.09 -16.89 3.74
N ALA A 29 9.12 -17.32 4.48
CA ALA A 29 9.07 -18.57 5.23
C ALA A 29 7.96 -18.53 6.31
N GLY A 30 7.23 -19.64 6.47
CA GLY A 30 6.11 -19.75 7.42
C GLY A 30 4.76 -19.26 6.88
N MET A 31 4.71 -18.80 5.63
CA MET A 31 3.47 -18.39 4.97
C MET A 31 3.10 -19.32 3.81
N ASN A 32 1.80 -19.55 3.62
CA ASN A 32 1.26 -20.29 2.50
C ASN A 32 0.99 -19.34 1.33
N GLN A 33 1.97 -19.15 0.45
CA GLN A 33 1.84 -18.23 -0.69
C GLN A 33 1.54 -19.00 -1.98
N THR A 34 0.44 -18.66 -2.64
CA THR A 34 0.01 -19.29 -3.89
C THR A 34 0.08 -18.29 -5.04
N GLN A 35 0.81 -18.64 -6.09
CA GLN A 35 0.83 -17.85 -7.32
C GLN A 35 -0.30 -18.27 -8.26
N ILE A 36 -0.93 -17.30 -8.91
CA ILE A 36 -1.89 -17.51 -9.98
C ILE A 36 -1.24 -18.25 -11.15
N ASN A 37 -1.95 -19.26 -11.66
CA ASN A 37 -1.54 -20.05 -12.82
C ASN A 37 -2.78 -20.41 -13.65
N PRO A 38 -3.14 -19.57 -14.63
CA PRO A 38 -4.34 -19.78 -15.44
C PRO A 38 -4.28 -21.08 -16.26
N ARG A 39 -3.07 -21.53 -16.66
CA ARG A 39 -2.89 -22.79 -17.40
C ARG A 39 -3.24 -24.02 -16.57
N ALA A 40 -3.08 -23.93 -15.25
CA ALA A 40 -3.46 -24.97 -14.29
C ALA A 40 -4.86 -24.73 -13.68
N GLY A 41 -5.60 -23.71 -14.11
CA GLY A 41 -6.92 -23.34 -13.55
C GLY A 41 -6.86 -22.63 -12.19
N LEU A 42 -5.68 -22.17 -11.77
CA LEU A 42 -5.50 -21.41 -10.52
C LEU A 42 -5.75 -19.92 -10.80
N THR A 43 -7.00 -19.48 -10.63
CA THR A 43 -7.46 -18.09 -10.74
C THR A 43 -7.59 -17.45 -9.36
N PHE A 44 -7.74 -16.12 -9.28
CA PHE A 44 -7.91 -15.42 -8.01
C PHE A 44 -9.09 -15.97 -7.19
N HIS A 45 -10.28 -16.09 -7.79
CA HIS A 45 -11.44 -16.62 -7.09
C HIS A 45 -11.27 -18.10 -6.70
N SER A 46 -10.67 -18.95 -7.56
CA SER A 46 -10.57 -20.38 -7.29
C SER A 46 -9.58 -20.67 -6.15
N VAL A 47 -8.42 -19.99 -6.18
CA VAL A 47 -7.41 -20.07 -5.14
C VAL A 47 -7.95 -19.47 -3.84
N LEU A 48 -8.56 -18.29 -3.87
CA LEU A 48 -9.09 -17.65 -2.67
C LEU A 48 -10.13 -18.54 -1.96
N ARG A 49 -11.04 -19.18 -2.71
CA ARG A 49 -11.98 -20.15 -2.12
C ARG A 49 -11.29 -21.38 -1.52
N ALA A 50 -10.19 -21.83 -2.12
CA ALA A 50 -9.41 -22.95 -1.59
C ALA A 50 -8.70 -22.57 -0.29
N LEU A 51 -8.08 -21.38 -0.24
CA LEU A 51 -7.40 -20.86 0.95
C LEU A 51 -8.34 -20.74 2.15
N LEU A 52 -9.61 -20.35 1.94
CA LEU A 52 -10.60 -20.27 3.03
C LEU A 52 -10.94 -21.63 3.67
N ARG A 53 -10.58 -22.76 3.03
CA ARG A 53 -10.70 -24.10 3.62
C ARG A 53 -9.42 -24.57 4.30
N GLN A 54 -8.38 -23.74 4.34
CA GLN A 54 -7.12 -24.03 5.01
C GLN A 54 -7.09 -23.52 6.45
N ASP A 55 -8.24 -23.11 7.01
CA ASP A 55 -8.35 -22.48 8.33
C ASP A 55 -7.37 -21.29 8.52
N PRO A 56 -7.38 -20.28 7.62
CA PRO A 56 -6.45 -19.15 7.72
C PRO A 56 -6.90 -18.15 8.79
N ASP A 57 -5.96 -17.58 9.53
CA ASP A 57 -6.22 -16.39 10.37
C ASP A 57 -6.17 -15.12 9.52
N ILE A 58 -5.22 -15.08 8.59
CA ILE A 58 -4.95 -13.93 7.73
C ILE A 58 -4.93 -14.38 6.27
N VAL A 59 -5.67 -13.67 5.42
CA VAL A 59 -5.70 -13.88 3.97
C VAL A 59 -5.21 -12.63 3.26
N MET A 60 -4.18 -12.77 2.44
CA MET A 60 -3.72 -11.70 1.56
C MET A 60 -4.11 -11.98 0.11
N VAL A 61 -4.82 -11.04 -0.50
CA VAL A 61 -5.13 -11.04 -1.93
C VAL A 61 -4.26 -9.99 -2.59
N GLY A 62 -3.42 -10.39 -3.55
CA GLY A 62 -2.45 -9.50 -4.20
C GLY A 62 -3.12 -8.22 -4.71
N GLU A 63 -4.24 -8.38 -5.41
CA GLU A 63 -5.13 -7.28 -5.78
C GLU A 63 -6.55 -7.78 -6.05
N ILE A 64 -7.53 -6.91 -5.87
CA ILE A 64 -8.93 -7.16 -6.26
C ILE A 64 -9.15 -6.55 -7.64
N ARG A 65 -9.32 -7.40 -8.66
CA ARG A 65 -9.56 -6.99 -10.06
C ARG A 65 -11.05 -7.03 -10.44
N ASP A 66 -11.81 -7.94 -9.84
CA ASP A 66 -13.18 -8.26 -10.24
C ASP A 66 -14.15 -8.39 -9.04
N ALA A 67 -15.44 -8.41 -9.37
CA ALA A 67 -16.54 -8.49 -8.42
C ALA A 67 -16.53 -9.79 -7.60
N GLU A 68 -16.18 -10.91 -8.24
CA GLU A 68 -16.20 -12.22 -7.61
C GLU A 68 -15.14 -12.32 -6.52
N THR A 69 -13.92 -11.91 -6.83
CA THR A 69 -12.80 -11.87 -5.87
C THR A 69 -13.10 -10.90 -4.72
N ALA A 70 -13.67 -9.73 -5.04
CA ALA A 70 -14.10 -8.77 -4.03
C ALA A 70 -15.17 -9.36 -3.09
N GLU A 71 -16.19 -10.02 -3.64
CA GLU A 71 -17.28 -10.59 -2.85
C GLU A 71 -16.78 -11.68 -1.91
N ILE A 72 -15.90 -12.57 -2.39
CA ILE A 72 -15.30 -13.62 -1.54
C ILE A 72 -14.43 -13.00 -0.44
N ALA A 73 -13.62 -11.99 -0.78
CA ALA A 73 -12.75 -11.30 0.18
C ALA A 73 -13.56 -10.59 1.29
N LEU A 74 -14.63 -9.87 0.93
CA LEU A 74 -15.50 -9.22 1.91
C LEU A 74 -16.26 -10.23 2.78
N LYS A 75 -16.73 -11.34 2.20
CA LYS A 75 -17.38 -12.42 2.97
C LYS A 75 -16.41 -13.06 3.97
N ALA A 76 -15.16 -13.30 3.57
CA ALA A 76 -14.13 -13.82 4.47
C ALA A 76 -13.86 -12.85 5.64
N ALA A 77 -13.79 -11.55 5.36
CA ALA A 77 -13.64 -10.53 6.41
C ALA A 77 -14.81 -10.52 7.39
N GLN A 78 -16.05 -10.67 6.90
CA GLN A 78 -17.26 -10.75 7.76
C GLN A 78 -17.30 -11.99 8.64
N THR A 79 -16.66 -13.09 8.22
CA THR A 79 -16.59 -14.34 9.00
C THR A 79 -15.39 -14.40 9.95
N GLY A 80 -14.68 -13.28 10.15
CA GLY A 80 -13.64 -13.15 11.18
C GLY A 80 -12.20 -13.27 10.68
N HIS A 81 -11.98 -13.43 9.36
CA HIS A 81 -10.64 -13.49 8.79
C HIS A 81 -10.06 -12.08 8.63
N LEU A 82 -8.78 -11.88 8.96
CA LEU A 82 -8.11 -10.64 8.59
C LEU A 82 -7.74 -10.66 7.12
N VAL A 83 -8.47 -9.91 6.30
CA VAL A 83 -8.24 -9.83 4.85
C VAL A 83 -7.45 -8.58 4.50
N LEU A 84 -6.34 -8.76 3.78
CA LEU A 84 -5.51 -7.68 3.26
C LEU A 84 -5.51 -7.74 1.74
N SER A 85 -5.72 -6.60 1.08
CA SER A 85 -5.69 -6.53 -0.39
C SER A 85 -5.23 -5.17 -0.89
N THR A 86 -4.91 -5.08 -2.18
CA THR A 86 -4.67 -3.82 -2.88
C THR A 86 -5.78 -3.51 -3.89
N LEU A 87 -6.00 -2.22 -4.12
CA LEU A 87 -6.83 -1.67 -5.20
C LEU A 87 -6.10 -0.46 -5.80
N HIS A 88 -6.15 -0.33 -7.13
CA HIS A 88 -5.57 0.80 -7.85
C HIS A 88 -6.54 1.98 -7.86
N THR A 89 -6.42 2.88 -6.88
CA THR A 89 -7.22 4.11 -6.78
C THR A 89 -6.36 5.29 -6.33
N ASN A 90 -6.77 6.51 -6.67
CA ASN A 90 -5.97 7.72 -6.40
C ASN A 90 -6.15 8.27 -4.98
N SER A 91 -7.22 7.83 -4.30
CA SER A 91 -7.60 8.26 -2.95
C SER A 91 -8.35 7.17 -2.20
N THR A 92 -8.43 7.31 -0.88
CA THR A 92 -9.18 6.38 -0.01
C THR A 92 -10.68 6.36 -0.32
N SER A 93 -11.30 7.51 -0.59
CA SER A 93 -12.72 7.59 -0.94
C SER A 93 -13.03 6.92 -2.27
N GLU A 94 -12.13 7.04 -3.25
CA GLU A 94 -12.27 6.39 -4.56
C GLU A 94 -12.23 4.86 -4.44
N THR A 95 -11.54 4.30 -3.45
CA THR A 95 -11.58 2.86 -3.14
C THR A 95 -13.01 2.37 -2.87
N LEU A 96 -13.81 3.13 -2.12
CA LEU A 96 -15.21 2.78 -1.83
C LEU A 96 -16.06 2.81 -3.11
N THR A 97 -15.90 3.86 -3.90
CA THR A 97 -16.58 4.01 -5.19
C THR A 97 -16.20 2.88 -6.13
N ARG A 98 -14.92 2.47 -6.16
CA ARG A 98 -14.43 1.39 -7.00
C ARG A 98 -15.07 0.05 -6.64
N LEU A 99 -15.18 -0.27 -5.35
CA LEU A 99 -15.89 -1.48 -4.90
C LEU A 99 -17.38 -1.46 -5.28
N GLN A 100 -18.04 -0.30 -5.17
CA GLN A 100 -19.43 -0.14 -5.62
C GLN A 100 -19.58 -0.31 -7.14
N GLN A 101 -18.65 0.22 -7.93
CA GLN A 101 -18.62 0.07 -9.39
C GLN A 101 -18.41 -1.38 -9.82
N MET A 102 -17.71 -2.19 -9.02
CA MET A 102 -17.60 -3.64 -9.22
C MET A 102 -18.91 -4.39 -8.88
N GLY A 103 -19.94 -3.71 -8.36
CA GLY A 103 -21.22 -4.34 -7.99
C GLY A 103 -21.29 -4.81 -6.53
N ILE A 104 -20.32 -4.43 -5.69
CA ILE A 104 -20.35 -4.79 -4.26
C ILE A 104 -21.38 -3.93 -3.52
N ALA A 105 -22.28 -4.60 -2.81
CA ALA A 105 -23.32 -3.95 -2.04
C ALA A 105 -22.73 -3.10 -0.89
N ARG A 106 -23.28 -1.89 -0.67
CA ARG A 106 -22.76 -0.94 0.32
C ARG A 106 -22.73 -1.51 1.74
N TRP A 107 -23.73 -2.33 2.09
CA TRP A 107 -23.81 -2.96 3.41
C TRP A 107 -22.69 -3.98 3.64
N MET A 108 -22.23 -4.69 2.59
CA MET A 108 -21.06 -5.57 2.67
C MET A 108 -19.80 -4.75 2.95
N ILE A 109 -19.59 -3.67 2.20
CA ILE A 109 -18.44 -2.78 2.39
C ILE A 109 -18.44 -2.22 3.82
N SER A 110 -19.58 -1.68 4.26
CA SER A 110 -19.69 -1.05 5.59
C SER A 110 -19.48 -2.01 6.76
N SER A 111 -19.77 -3.31 6.59
CA SER A 111 -19.62 -4.30 7.66
C SER A 111 -18.24 -4.97 7.66
N ALA A 112 -17.55 -5.01 6.52
CA ALA A 112 -16.27 -5.71 6.36
C ALA A 112 -15.06 -4.77 6.42
N LEU A 113 -15.18 -3.54 5.90
CA LEU A 113 -14.04 -2.66 5.67
C LEU A 113 -13.61 -1.95 6.96
N SER A 114 -12.41 -2.24 7.45
CA SER A 114 -11.87 -1.58 8.66
C SER A 114 -10.92 -0.42 8.35
N LEU A 115 -10.12 -0.50 7.29
CA LEU A 115 -9.05 0.47 7.00
C LEU A 115 -8.76 0.56 5.50
N VAL A 116 -8.57 1.79 5.01
CA VAL A 116 -8.04 2.06 3.67
C VAL A 116 -6.79 2.92 3.80
N ILE A 117 -5.67 2.46 3.22
CA ILE A 117 -4.40 3.18 3.21
C ILE A 117 -4.11 3.64 1.79
N ALA A 118 -4.13 4.96 1.55
CA ALA A 118 -3.64 5.54 0.31
C ALA A 118 -2.13 5.83 0.44
N GLN A 119 -1.32 5.18 -0.39
CA GLN A 119 0.13 5.30 -0.34
C GLN A 119 0.70 5.94 -1.61
N ARG A 120 1.63 6.87 -1.45
CA ARG A 120 2.46 7.42 -2.53
C ARG A 120 3.94 7.30 -2.15
N LEU A 121 4.77 6.91 -3.10
CA LEU A 121 6.23 6.86 -2.91
C LEU A 121 6.84 8.10 -3.55
N VAL A 122 7.54 8.89 -2.73
CA VAL A 122 8.30 10.05 -3.20
C VAL A 122 9.79 9.72 -3.21
N ARG A 123 10.50 10.26 -4.21
CA ARG A 123 11.95 10.07 -4.30
C ARG A 123 12.63 10.74 -3.13
N LYS A 124 13.59 10.04 -2.51
CA LYS A 124 14.49 10.65 -1.52
C LYS A 124 15.49 11.55 -2.24
N LEU A 125 15.75 12.73 -1.68
CA LEU A 125 16.80 13.61 -2.19
C LEU A 125 18.17 12.99 -1.96
N CYS A 126 19.06 13.11 -2.95
CA CYS A 126 20.42 12.60 -2.84
C CYS A 126 21.17 13.33 -1.70
N PRO A 127 21.78 12.60 -0.76
CA PRO A 127 22.42 13.20 0.42
C PRO A 127 23.63 14.08 0.06
N HIS A 128 24.23 13.91 -1.12
CA HIS A 128 25.44 14.63 -1.55
C HIS A 128 25.16 15.97 -2.24
N CYS A 129 24.01 16.12 -2.88
CA CYS A 129 23.70 17.30 -3.71
C CYS A 129 22.37 17.94 -3.35
N ARG A 130 21.67 17.44 -2.33
CA ARG A 130 20.55 18.15 -1.73
C ARG A 130 21.04 19.49 -1.21
N ARG A 131 20.36 20.56 -1.57
CA ARG A 131 20.63 21.93 -1.10
C ARG A 131 19.32 22.55 -0.65
N ASN A 132 19.38 23.40 0.37
CA ASN A 132 18.23 24.19 0.76
C ASN A 132 17.84 25.08 -0.43
N ALA A 133 16.57 25.06 -0.83
CA ALA A 133 16.06 25.79 -1.97
C ALA A 133 16.05 27.31 -1.75
N GLY A 134 16.36 27.77 -0.52
CA GLY A 134 16.60 29.18 -0.20
C GLY A 134 15.34 30.04 -0.12
N SER A 135 14.22 29.59 -0.68
CA SER A 135 12.90 30.18 -0.48
C SER A 135 12.01 29.26 0.35
N ALA A 136 11.31 29.82 1.33
CA ALA A 136 10.11 29.18 1.85
C ALA A 136 9.16 29.02 0.67
N ALA A 137 8.77 27.78 0.30
CA ALA A 137 7.78 27.65 -0.75
C ALA A 137 6.47 28.21 -0.22
N ASP A 138 5.88 29.08 -1.02
CA ASP A 138 4.51 29.51 -0.83
C ASP A 138 3.61 28.33 -1.23
N LEU A 139 3.37 27.45 -0.26
CA LEU A 139 2.42 26.37 -0.42
C LEU A 139 1.03 27.01 -0.35
N PRO A 140 0.17 26.83 -1.36
CA PRO A 140 -1.17 27.40 -1.31
C PRO A 140 -1.88 26.92 -0.05
N HIS A 141 -2.61 27.83 0.60
CA HIS A 141 -3.33 27.56 1.85
C HIS A 141 -4.31 26.38 1.77
N SER A 142 -4.73 26.01 0.55
CA SER A 142 -5.53 24.82 0.26
C SER A 142 -4.78 23.50 0.42
N LEU A 143 -3.46 23.49 0.23
CA LEU A 143 -2.59 22.32 0.43
C LEU A 143 -2.07 22.23 1.88
N TRP A 144 -1.93 23.37 2.56
CA TRP A 144 -1.44 23.44 3.93
C TRP A 144 -2.13 24.57 4.72
N PRO A 145 -2.95 24.26 5.73
CA PRO A 145 -3.83 25.26 6.37
C PRO A 145 -3.10 26.41 7.10
N ALA A 146 -1.86 26.20 7.54
CA ALA A 146 -1.10 27.19 8.31
C ALA A 146 0.06 27.78 7.49
N ARG A 147 0.41 29.06 7.69
CA ARG A 147 1.73 29.54 7.24
C ARG A 147 2.79 28.77 8.02
N CYS A 148 3.77 28.18 7.34
CA CYS A 148 4.94 27.62 8.02
C CYS A 148 5.71 28.78 8.66
N HIS A 149 5.46 29.08 9.93
CA HIS A 149 6.11 30.18 10.63
C HIS A 149 7.60 29.87 10.88
N ALA A 150 8.47 30.78 10.44
CA ALA A 150 9.91 30.72 10.73
C ALA A 150 10.17 31.09 12.20
N GLY A 151 10.50 30.10 13.04
CA GLY A 151 10.89 30.32 14.44
C GLY A 151 12.40 30.17 14.65
N ARG A 152 13.04 31.14 15.31
CA ARG A 152 14.42 30.98 15.81
C ARG A 152 14.45 30.03 17.01
N GLN A 153 15.50 29.20 16.99
CA GLN A 153 15.93 28.16 17.92
C GLN A 153 15.84 28.50 19.43
N ARG A 154 15.29 27.56 20.22
CA ARG A 154 15.87 27.05 21.49
C ARG A 154 14.89 26.09 22.19
N ALA A 155 14.94 24.82 21.80
CA ALA A 155 14.59 23.61 22.56
C ALA A 155 14.34 22.50 21.53
N ALA A 156 15.02 21.38 21.69
CA ALA A 156 15.07 20.28 20.74
C ALA A 156 13.67 19.67 20.50
N ASN A 157 13.43 19.27 19.25
CA ASN A 157 12.25 18.61 18.67
C ASN A 157 11.20 19.54 18.03
N ILE A 158 11.13 19.43 16.69
CA ILE A 158 10.07 19.82 15.74
C ILE A 158 10.41 20.97 14.75
N VAL A 159 10.90 20.49 13.59
CA VAL A 159 10.64 20.87 12.18
C VAL A 159 10.82 22.33 11.74
N THR A 160 11.98 22.59 11.13
CA THR A 160 12.13 23.56 10.04
C THR A 160 11.53 22.96 8.75
N THR A 161 10.70 23.71 8.01
CA THR A 161 10.38 23.33 6.62
C THR A 161 11.45 23.88 5.69
N ASP A 162 12.67 23.35 5.84
CA ASP A 162 13.73 23.55 4.87
C ASP A 162 13.38 22.77 3.61
N ILE A 163 12.78 23.46 2.64
CA ILE A 163 12.51 22.84 1.34
C ILE A 163 13.85 22.62 0.69
N THR A 164 14.24 21.35 0.68
CA THR A 164 15.51 20.94 0.13
C THR A 164 15.26 20.48 -1.30
N ALA A 165 15.99 21.04 -2.26
CA ALA A 165 15.94 20.63 -3.65
C ALA A 165 17.16 19.76 -3.98
N GLY A 166 16.97 18.73 -4.81
CA GLY A 166 18.05 17.85 -5.28
C GLY A 166 18.53 18.28 -6.65
N TRP A 167 19.84 18.46 -6.82
CA TRP A 167 20.48 18.66 -8.12
C TRP A 167 21.01 17.33 -8.69
N ARG A 168 21.32 17.25 -9.98
CA ARG A 168 21.97 16.06 -10.55
C ARG A 168 23.49 16.15 -10.41
N CYS A 169 24.07 15.39 -9.47
CA CYS A 169 25.50 15.17 -9.38
C CYS A 169 25.90 13.80 -9.97
N SER A 170 27.19 13.60 -10.26
CA SER A 170 27.71 12.32 -10.78
C SER A 170 27.33 11.10 -9.92
N LYS A 171 27.22 11.26 -8.59
CA LYS A 171 26.80 10.19 -7.67
C LYS A 171 25.32 9.79 -7.78
N CYS A 172 24.43 10.69 -8.18
CA CYS A 172 23.01 10.35 -8.40
C CYS A 172 22.68 10.05 -9.88
N CYS A 173 23.54 10.45 -10.81
CA CYS A 173 23.41 10.12 -12.24
C CYS A 173 23.76 8.66 -12.58
N LEU A 174 24.40 7.92 -11.67
CA LEU A 174 24.67 6.48 -11.81
C LEU A 174 23.46 5.60 -11.45
N LEU A 175 22.34 6.19 -11.03
CA LEU A 175 21.08 5.46 -10.86
C LEU A 175 20.48 5.15 -12.26
N PRO A 176 19.96 3.93 -12.49
CA PRO A 176 19.49 3.51 -13.81
C PRO A 176 18.42 4.47 -14.38
N PRO A 177 18.32 4.59 -15.73
CA PRO A 177 17.62 5.67 -16.43
C PRO A 177 16.10 5.78 -16.21
N GLY A 178 15.48 4.93 -15.38
CA GLY A 178 14.09 5.06 -14.94
C GLY A 178 13.85 6.15 -13.88
N TYR A 179 14.90 6.69 -13.25
CA TYR A 179 14.79 7.63 -12.13
C TYR A 179 14.74 9.12 -12.54
N ALA A 180 14.60 9.39 -13.85
CA ALA A 180 14.92 10.66 -14.46
C ALA A 180 13.77 11.27 -15.28
N ARG A 181 12.63 11.58 -14.66
CA ARG A 181 11.66 12.56 -15.20
C ARG A 181 10.80 13.11 -14.06
N GLY A 182 10.59 14.43 -14.06
CA GLY A 182 10.03 15.22 -12.96
C GLY A 182 11.07 16.13 -12.36
#